data_AF-I0X5M9-F1
#
_entry.id   AF-I0X5M9-F1
#
_cell.length_a   1.000
_cell.length_b   1.000
_cell.length_c   1.000
_cell.angle_alpha   90.00
_cell.angle_beta   90.00
_cell.angle_gamma   90.00
#
_symmetry.space_group_name_H-M   'P 1'
#
loop_
_entity.id
_entity.type
_entity.pdbx_description
1 polymer ?
#
loop_
_entity_poly.entity_id
_entity_poly.type
_entity_poly.pdbx_seq_one_letter_code
_entity_poly.pdbx_strand_id
1 'polypeptide(L)'
;MTVKNHVFFFKKWNELWEYSFRIKHDHHDQGAFNEAFFQCGIGNTLLDGAWNCQISQGGLLFLEKAKIIHYFSSEAAGKNYISYYKLADKTLQMRIKESGSIPDDIKQMILNPKFQFTGVHLINDKRIISIMQSPLVFTLADIKEKLPWLFNFMEAQVSFIRGIGKKLSSKH
;
A
#
# COMPACT_ATOMS: atom_id res chain seq x y z
N MET A 1 3.68 -27.66 -22.21
CA MET A 1 4.15 -26.32 -22.65
C MET A 1 5.45 -26.51 -23.42
N THR A 2 5.48 -26.20 -24.71
CA THR A 2 6.67 -26.41 -25.57
C THR A 2 7.57 -25.17 -25.56
N VAL A 3 8.88 -25.38 -25.58
CA VAL A 3 9.95 -24.36 -25.48
C VAL A 3 9.77 -23.15 -26.43
N LYS A 4 9.06 -23.31 -27.56
CA LYS A 4 8.77 -22.23 -28.52
C LYS A 4 7.86 -21.12 -27.96
N ASN A 5 7.01 -21.40 -26.98
CA ASN A 5 6.06 -20.40 -26.46
C ASN A 5 6.72 -19.35 -25.56
N HIS A 6 7.83 -19.67 -24.88
CA HIS A 6 8.51 -18.74 -23.97
C HIS A 6 9.24 -17.62 -24.73
N VAL A 7 9.92 -17.94 -25.83
CA VAL A 7 10.63 -16.94 -26.63
C VAL A 7 9.66 -15.95 -27.27
N PHE A 8 8.51 -16.44 -27.74
CA PHE A 8 7.45 -15.59 -28.29
C PHE A 8 6.87 -14.65 -27.23
N PHE A 9 6.62 -15.17 -26.03
CA PHE A 9 6.16 -14.37 -24.90
C PHE A 9 7.07 -13.20 -24.54
N PHE A 10 8.36 -13.47 -24.31
CA PHE A 10 9.29 -12.42 -23.89
C PHE A 10 9.47 -11.35 -24.96
N LYS A 11 9.45 -11.73 -26.24
CA LYS A 11 9.43 -10.77 -27.35
C LYS A 11 8.17 -9.91 -27.33
N LYS A 12 7.00 -10.53 -27.14
CA LYS A 12 5.74 -9.81 -27.14
C LYS A 12 5.61 -8.87 -25.93
N TRP A 13 6.05 -9.32 -24.76
CA TRP A 13 6.12 -8.48 -23.57
C TRP A 13 7.03 -7.27 -23.77
N ASN A 14 8.22 -7.46 -24.35
CA ASN A 14 9.13 -6.36 -24.63
C ASN A 14 8.52 -5.34 -25.62
N GLU A 15 7.89 -5.79 -26.71
CA GLU A 15 7.18 -4.92 -27.67
C GLU A 15 6.09 -4.08 -26.98
N LEU A 16 5.25 -4.73 -26.16
CA LEU A 16 4.18 -4.07 -25.43
C LEU A 16 4.71 -3.10 -24.37
N TRP A 17 5.81 -3.45 -23.70
CA TRP A 17 6.46 -2.57 -22.74
C TRP A 17 7.04 -1.33 -23.43
N GLU A 18 7.71 -1.47 -24.59
CA GLU A 18 8.21 -0.33 -25.35
C GLU A 18 7.07 0.60 -25.81
N TYR A 19 5.95 0.03 -26.24
CA TYR A 19 4.75 0.79 -26.57
C TYR A 19 4.21 1.56 -25.36
N SER A 20 4.03 0.90 -24.20
CA SER A 20 3.59 1.53 -22.97
C SER A 20 4.53 2.67 -22.56
N PHE A 21 5.84 2.42 -22.59
CA PHE A 21 6.85 3.37 -22.19
C PHE A 21 6.90 4.60 -23.11
N ARG A 22 6.95 4.39 -24.44
CA ARG A 22 7.18 5.49 -25.40
C ARG A 22 5.91 6.23 -25.81
N ILE A 23 4.79 5.52 -25.92
CA ILE A 23 3.55 6.06 -26.50
C ILE A 23 2.52 6.40 -25.40
N LYS A 24 2.37 5.53 -24.40
CA LYS A 24 1.45 5.78 -23.28
C LYS A 24 2.09 6.55 -22.12
N HIS A 25 3.42 6.68 -22.13
CA HIS A 25 4.20 7.23 -21.03
C HIS A 25 3.93 6.51 -19.70
N ASP A 26 3.61 5.22 -19.78
CA ASP A 26 3.48 4.33 -18.63
C ASP A 26 4.74 3.49 -18.52
N HIS A 27 5.50 3.72 -17.44
CA HIS A 27 6.78 3.07 -17.21
C HIS A 27 6.67 1.78 -16.39
N HIS A 28 5.45 1.34 -16.06
CA HIS A 28 5.21 0.07 -15.38
C HIS A 28 5.18 -1.10 -16.36
N ASP A 29 5.68 -2.25 -15.94
CA ASP A 29 5.77 -3.46 -16.76
C ASP A 29 4.56 -4.39 -16.61
N GLN A 30 3.83 -4.31 -15.49
CA GLN A 30 2.71 -5.18 -15.15
C GLN A 30 1.61 -5.21 -16.22
N GLY A 31 1.24 -4.05 -16.78
CA GLY A 31 0.22 -3.98 -17.83
C GLY A 31 0.66 -4.67 -19.12
N ALA A 32 1.89 -4.40 -19.56
CA ALA A 32 2.49 -5.03 -20.74
C ALA A 32 2.67 -6.53 -20.56
N PHE A 33 3.06 -6.98 -19.35
CA PHE A 33 3.19 -8.39 -19.01
C PHE A 33 1.83 -9.10 -19.14
N ASN A 34 0.78 -8.54 -18.51
CA ASN A 34 -0.56 -9.13 -18.52
C ASN A 34 -1.12 -9.26 -19.93
N GLU A 35 -0.96 -8.22 -20.75
CA GLU A 35 -1.41 -8.22 -22.14
C GLU A 35 -0.63 -9.26 -22.98
N ALA A 36 0.69 -9.35 -22.81
CA ALA A 36 1.49 -10.37 -23.47
C ALA A 36 1.07 -11.79 -23.06
N PHE A 37 0.80 -11.99 -21.77
CA PHE A 37 0.42 -13.29 -21.20
C PHE A 37 -0.92 -13.76 -21.79
N PHE A 38 -1.87 -12.83 -21.92
CA PHE A 38 -3.15 -13.04 -22.58
C PHE A 38 -2.99 -13.33 -24.08
N GLN A 39 -2.33 -12.46 -24.83
CA GLN A 39 -2.16 -12.60 -26.28
C GLN A 39 -1.38 -13.86 -26.69
N CYS A 40 -0.45 -14.33 -25.85
CA CYS A 40 0.33 -15.53 -26.11
C CYS A 40 -0.38 -16.82 -25.66
N GLY A 41 -1.58 -16.75 -25.08
CA GLY A 41 -2.34 -17.92 -24.62
C GLY A 41 -1.61 -18.74 -23.55
N ILE A 42 -0.76 -18.10 -22.73
CA ILE A 42 0.07 -18.78 -21.72
C ILE A 42 -0.80 -19.28 -20.56
N GLY A 43 -1.88 -18.56 -20.28
CA GLY A 43 -2.93 -18.97 -19.37
C GLY A 43 -3.78 -17.79 -18.93
N ASN A 44 -4.68 -18.06 -17.99
CA ASN A 44 -5.52 -17.08 -17.31
C ASN A 44 -5.65 -17.40 -15.81
N THR A 45 -4.77 -18.25 -15.29
CA THR A 45 -4.83 -18.73 -13.92
C THR A 45 -4.27 -17.67 -12.98
N LEU A 46 -5.10 -17.19 -12.07
CA LEU A 46 -4.69 -16.34 -10.97
C LEU A 46 -4.03 -17.20 -9.88
N LEU A 47 -2.90 -16.74 -9.37
CA LEU A 47 -2.30 -17.32 -8.17
C LEU A 47 -3.08 -16.87 -6.94
N ASP A 48 -3.08 -17.71 -5.91
CA ASP A 48 -3.66 -17.38 -4.61
C ASP A 48 -2.98 -16.13 -4.00
N GLY A 49 -3.75 -15.34 -3.25
CA GLY A 49 -3.26 -14.12 -2.60
C GLY A 49 -2.07 -14.34 -1.66
N ALA A 50 -1.84 -15.56 -1.17
CA ALA A 50 -0.65 -15.92 -0.41
C ALA A 50 0.67 -15.72 -1.18
N TRP A 51 0.65 -15.72 -2.52
CA TRP A 51 1.82 -15.47 -3.36
C TRP A 51 2.10 -13.99 -3.61
N ASN A 52 1.18 -13.09 -3.25
CA ASN A 52 1.36 -11.64 -3.35
C ASN A 52 0.62 -10.94 -2.21
N CYS A 53 1.05 -11.18 -0.96
CA CYS A 53 0.38 -10.66 0.21
C CYS A 53 0.67 -9.14 0.38
N GLN A 54 -0.24 -8.31 -0.12
CA GLN A 54 -0.20 -6.84 -0.02
C GLN A 54 -1.10 -6.35 1.11
N ILE A 55 -0.56 -6.14 2.31
CA ILE A 55 -1.36 -5.90 3.52
C ILE A 55 -2.34 -4.74 3.42
N SER A 56 -1.90 -3.63 2.84
CA SER A 56 -2.71 -2.42 2.67
C SER A 56 -3.83 -2.56 1.63
N GLN A 57 -3.75 -3.56 0.76
CA GLN A 57 -4.68 -3.80 -0.36
C GLN A 57 -5.48 -5.10 -0.14
N GLY A 58 -5.91 -5.36 1.09
CA GLY A 58 -6.70 -6.54 1.44
C GLY A 58 -5.89 -7.83 1.65
N GLY A 59 -4.56 -7.75 1.56
CA GLY A 59 -3.65 -8.89 1.75
C GLY A 59 -3.64 -9.46 3.17
N LEU A 60 -4.19 -8.74 4.16
CA LEU A 60 -4.23 -9.17 5.56
C LEU A 60 -4.89 -10.56 5.73
N LEU A 61 -5.89 -10.88 4.90
CA LEU A 61 -6.58 -12.18 4.90
C LEU A 61 -5.65 -13.35 4.51
N PHE A 62 -4.55 -13.07 3.80
CA PHE A 62 -3.60 -14.08 3.34
C PHE A 62 -2.33 -14.14 4.20
N LEU A 63 -2.16 -13.25 5.18
CA LEU A 63 -0.91 -13.07 5.93
C LEU A 63 -0.44 -14.36 6.63
N GLU A 64 -1.36 -15.11 7.23
CA GLU A 64 -1.05 -16.39 7.89
C GLU A 64 -0.33 -17.35 6.93
N LYS A 65 -0.85 -17.48 5.70
CA LYS A 65 -0.38 -18.43 4.68
C LYS A 65 0.60 -17.83 3.69
N ALA A 66 0.89 -16.53 3.81
CA ALA A 66 1.72 -15.78 2.88
C ALA A 66 3.06 -16.48 2.65
N LYS A 67 3.37 -16.67 1.37
CA LYS A 67 4.65 -17.15 0.83
C LYS A 67 5.55 -15.98 0.49
N ILE A 68 4.96 -14.91 -0.05
CA ILE A 68 5.63 -13.65 -0.36
C ILE A 68 4.82 -12.53 0.27
N ILE A 69 5.50 -11.71 1.06
CA ILE A 69 4.97 -10.46 1.57
C ILE A 69 5.47 -9.34 0.67
N HIS A 70 4.54 -8.59 0.10
CA HIS A 70 4.87 -7.50 -0.83
C HIS A 70 4.75 -6.16 -0.11
N TYR A 71 5.89 -5.48 0.03
CA TYR A 71 5.96 -4.10 0.52
C TYR A 71 5.76 -3.14 -0.65
N PHE A 72 4.66 -2.37 -0.65
CA PHE A 72 4.39 -1.43 -1.74
C PHE A 72 5.34 -0.22 -1.63
N SER A 73 6.14 0.02 -2.68
CA SER A 73 7.13 1.11 -2.69
C SER A 73 6.49 2.51 -2.61
N SER A 74 5.24 2.66 -3.03
CA SER A 74 4.47 3.90 -2.89
C SER A 74 4.18 4.27 -1.43
N GLU A 75 4.16 3.30 -0.51
CA GLU A 75 4.04 3.55 0.93
C GLU A 75 5.31 4.17 1.53
N ALA A 76 6.46 4.03 0.86
CA ALA A 76 7.73 4.63 1.27
C ALA A 76 7.95 6.04 0.70
N ALA A 77 7.08 6.52 -0.20
CA ALA A 77 7.29 7.76 -0.96
C ALA A 77 6.69 9.02 -0.32
N GLY A 78 5.84 8.90 0.70
CA GLY A 78 5.17 10.04 1.34
C GLY A 78 5.82 10.46 2.65
N LYS A 79 6.05 11.77 2.86
CA LYS A 79 6.53 12.34 4.14
C LYS A 79 5.60 12.04 5.33
N ASN A 80 4.33 11.70 5.05
CA ASN A 80 3.27 11.58 6.05
C ASN A 80 2.72 10.16 6.19
N TYR A 81 3.37 9.14 5.59
CA TYR A 81 2.92 7.76 5.66
C TYR A 81 3.74 6.94 6.66
N ILE A 82 3.07 6.25 7.58
CA ILE A 82 3.70 5.25 8.42
C ILE A 82 3.68 3.95 7.64
N SER A 83 4.84 3.43 7.25
CA SER A 83 4.88 2.13 6.59
C SER A 83 4.36 1.04 7.54
N TYR A 84 3.51 0.15 7.03
CA TYR A 84 3.05 -1.02 7.77
C TYR A 84 4.22 -1.93 8.18
N TYR A 85 5.32 -1.92 7.43
CA TYR A 85 6.46 -2.80 7.63
C TYR A 85 7.71 -2.03 8.03
N LYS A 86 8.39 -2.52 9.05
CA LYS A 86 9.68 -1.97 9.50
C LYS A 86 10.71 -1.98 8.38
N LEU A 87 10.77 -3.05 7.57
CA LEU A 87 11.76 -3.18 6.48
C LEU A 87 11.55 -2.17 5.33
N ALA A 88 10.40 -1.51 5.25
CA ALA A 88 10.16 -0.43 4.31
C ALA A 88 10.57 0.95 4.88
N ASP A 89 11.03 1.02 6.12
CA ASP A 89 11.57 2.23 6.71
C ASP A 89 12.87 2.68 6.02
N LYS A 90 12.91 3.96 5.68
CA LYS A 90 14.04 4.54 4.94
C LYS A 90 15.34 4.53 5.75
N THR A 91 15.28 4.67 7.07
CA THR A 91 16.48 4.64 7.92
C THR A 91 17.08 3.24 7.95
N LEU A 92 16.25 2.19 7.99
CA LEU A 92 16.70 0.80 7.87
C LEU A 92 17.31 0.50 6.50
N GLN A 93 16.71 0.98 5.42
CA GLN A 93 17.27 0.82 4.07
C GLN A 93 18.61 1.55 3.91
N MET A 94 18.74 2.75 4.49
CA MET A 94 20.00 3.50 4.49
C MET A 94 21.10 2.76 5.25
N ARG A 95 20.80 2.14 6.40
CA ARG A 95 21.77 1.32 7.14
C ARG A 95 22.33 0.16 6.30
N ILE A 96 21.49 -0.51 5.53
CA ILE A 96 21.94 -1.59 4.61
C ILE A 96 22.88 -0.99 3.56
N LYS A 97 22.49 0.14 2.95
CA LYS A 97 23.30 0.80 1.91
C LYS A 97 24.66 1.26 2.44
N GLU A 98 24.69 1.87 3.63
CA GLU A 98 25.90 2.41 4.26
C GLU A 98 26.85 1.31 4.75
N SER A 99 26.31 0.20 5.26
CA SER A 99 27.12 -0.92 5.75
C SER A 99 27.69 -1.82 4.63
N GLY A 100 27.24 -1.65 3.39
CA GLY A 100 27.66 -2.47 2.24
C GLY A 100 27.27 -3.95 2.33
N SER A 101 26.51 -4.33 3.36
CA SER A 101 26.03 -5.67 3.63
C SER A 101 24.67 -5.60 4.33
N ILE A 102 24.04 -6.73 4.65
CA ILE A 102 22.83 -6.72 5.48
C ILE A 102 23.28 -6.88 6.95
N PRO A 103 23.06 -5.88 7.82
CA PRO A 103 23.34 -6.00 9.25
C PRO A 103 22.60 -7.19 9.88
N ASP A 104 23.18 -7.82 10.90
CA ASP A 104 22.62 -9.05 11.47
C ASP A 104 21.24 -8.84 12.12
N ASP A 105 20.99 -7.69 12.75
CA ASP A 105 19.66 -7.34 13.26
C ASP A 105 18.62 -7.29 12.13
N ILE A 106 18.98 -6.74 10.97
CA ILE A 106 18.12 -6.67 9.79
C ILE A 106 17.96 -8.05 9.14
N LYS A 107 19.01 -8.90 9.13
CA LYS A 107 18.86 -10.30 8.68
C LYS A 107 17.82 -11.04 9.52
N GLN A 108 17.84 -10.87 10.85
CA GLN A 108 16.84 -11.50 11.72
C GLN A 108 15.42 -11.00 11.44
N MET A 109 15.26 -9.73 11.08
CA MET A 109 13.98 -9.18 10.61
C MET A 109 13.51 -9.86 9.31
N ILE A 110 14.41 -10.03 8.34
CA ILE A 110 14.12 -10.68 7.06
C ILE A 110 13.74 -12.15 7.25
N LEU A 111 14.39 -12.85 8.20
CA LEU A 111 14.08 -14.24 8.54
C LEU A 111 12.74 -14.39 9.28
N ASN A 112 12.25 -13.33 9.92
CA ASN A 112 10.99 -13.32 10.68
C ASN A 112 10.03 -12.23 10.19
N PRO A 113 9.68 -12.18 8.89
CA PRO A 113 9.06 -11.01 8.27
C PRO A 113 7.62 -10.77 8.74
N LYS A 114 6.90 -11.83 9.15
CA LYS A 114 5.53 -11.77 9.69
C LYS A 114 5.43 -11.07 11.06
N PHE A 115 6.55 -10.73 11.68
CA PHE A 115 6.59 -9.99 12.95
C PHE A 115 7.21 -8.59 12.79
N GLN A 116 7.54 -8.18 11.56
CA GLN A 116 8.21 -6.91 11.29
C GLN A 116 7.23 -5.80 10.92
N PHE A 117 6.10 -5.74 11.63
CA PHE A 117 5.10 -4.70 11.46
C PHE A 117 5.38 -3.50 12.36
N THR A 118 5.12 -2.31 11.85
CA THR A 118 5.03 -1.09 12.66
C THR A 118 3.75 -1.15 13.49
N GLY A 119 3.75 -0.51 14.67
CA GLY A 119 2.52 -0.33 15.43
C GLY A 119 1.54 0.53 14.64
N VAL A 120 0.48 -0.08 14.12
CA VAL A 120 -0.58 0.60 13.36
C VAL A 120 -1.95 0.26 13.94
N HIS A 121 -2.92 1.14 13.72
CA HIS A 121 -4.31 0.91 14.12
C HIS A 121 -5.11 0.34 12.96
N LEU A 122 -5.87 -0.73 13.22
CA LEU A 122 -6.89 -1.21 12.29
C LEU A 122 -8.18 -0.42 12.53
N ILE A 123 -8.69 0.21 11.47
CA ILE A 123 -9.97 0.92 11.51
C ILE A 123 -11.02 0.05 10.82
N ASN A 124 -11.96 -0.45 11.62
CA ASN A 124 -13.04 -1.32 11.17
C ASN A 124 -14.42 -0.70 11.47
N ASP A 125 -14.69 0.45 10.86
CA ASP A 125 -16.00 1.11 10.93
C ASP A 125 -16.36 1.63 9.55
N LYS A 126 -17.41 1.04 8.94
CA LYS A 126 -17.87 1.41 7.59
C LYS A 126 -18.24 2.88 7.47
N ARG A 127 -18.67 3.52 8.56
CA ARG A 127 -18.98 4.95 8.58
C ARG A 127 -17.73 5.79 8.52
N ILE A 128 -16.64 5.34 9.15
CA ILE A 128 -15.36 6.07 9.22
C ILE A 128 -14.54 5.85 7.95
N ILE A 129 -14.51 4.63 7.42
CA ILE A 129 -13.72 4.28 6.23
C ILE A 129 -14.11 5.17 5.04
N SER A 130 -15.41 5.39 4.81
CA SER A 130 -15.89 6.22 3.70
C SER A 130 -15.46 7.69 3.80
N ILE A 131 -15.36 8.23 5.01
CA ILE A 131 -14.89 9.60 5.27
C ILE A 131 -13.37 9.70 5.25
N MET A 132 -12.64 8.68 5.70
CA MET A 132 -11.17 8.67 5.71
C MET A 132 -10.56 8.85 4.32
N GLN A 133 -11.24 8.36 3.29
CA GLN A 133 -10.81 8.51 1.90
C GLN A 133 -11.31 9.83 1.27
N SER A 134 -12.06 10.65 2.01
CA SER A 134 -12.59 11.91 1.50
C SER A 134 -11.53 13.02 1.51
N PRO A 135 -11.61 13.99 0.56
CA PRO A 135 -10.75 15.18 0.58
C PRO A 135 -10.79 15.95 1.91
N LEU A 136 -11.93 15.92 2.60
CA LEU A 136 -12.12 16.59 3.88
C LEU A 136 -11.12 16.12 4.94
N VAL A 137 -10.86 14.81 5.03
CA VAL A 137 -9.92 14.27 6.02
C VAL A 137 -8.49 14.71 5.73
N PHE A 138 -8.08 14.75 4.47
CA PHE A 138 -6.77 15.27 4.08
C PHE A 138 -6.64 16.77 4.38
N THR A 139 -7.69 17.57 4.11
CA THR A 139 -7.71 18.99 4.48
C THR A 139 -7.60 19.19 5.99
N LEU A 140 -8.32 18.39 6.80
CA LEU A 140 -8.24 18.46 8.26
C LEU A 140 -6.86 18.07 8.79
N ALA A 141 -6.23 17.06 8.18
CA ALA A 141 -4.86 16.68 8.52
C ALA A 141 -3.87 17.81 8.25
N ASP A 142 -3.96 18.46 7.09
CA ASP A 142 -3.15 19.62 6.74
C ASP A 142 -3.37 20.81 7.70
N ILE A 143 -4.62 21.10 8.06
CA ILE A 143 -4.93 22.16 9.04
C ILE A 143 -4.35 21.81 10.40
N LYS A 144 -4.44 20.55 10.84
CA LYS A 144 -3.85 20.11 12.11
C LYS A 144 -2.34 20.30 12.13
N GLU A 145 -1.65 19.96 11.04
CA GLU A 145 -0.20 20.09 10.92
C GLU A 145 0.24 21.57 10.85
N LYS A 146 -0.44 22.38 10.03
CA LYS A 146 0.00 23.76 9.70
C LYS A 146 -0.61 24.84 10.61
N LEU A 147 -1.81 24.63 11.13
CA LEU A 147 -2.58 25.59 11.94
C LEU A 147 -3.29 24.89 13.13
N PRO A 148 -2.54 24.37 14.14
CA PRO A 148 -3.12 23.58 15.23
C PRO A 148 -4.20 24.30 16.03
N TRP A 149 -4.09 25.63 16.20
CA TRP A 149 -5.08 26.43 16.91
C TRP A 149 -6.44 26.42 16.20
N LEU A 150 -6.45 26.49 14.87
CA LEU A 150 -7.66 26.46 14.05
C LEU A 150 -8.29 25.08 14.10
N PHE A 151 -7.48 24.02 14.03
CA PHE A 151 -7.95 22.65 14.20
C PHE A 151 -8.65 22.46 15.55
N ASN A 152 -8.02 22.89 16.65
CA ASN A 152 -8.60 22.77 18.00
C ASN A 152 -9.89 23.58 18.14
N PHE A 153 -9.96 24.77 17.53
CA PHE A 153 -11.19 25.56 17.49
C PHE A 153 -12.31 24.82 16.75
N MET A 154 -12.03 24.27 15.56
CA MET A 154 -13.00 23.48 14.79
C MET A 154 -13.48 22.25 15.58
N GLU A 155 -12.57 21.54 16.24
CA GLU A 155 -12.88 20.37 17.06
C GLU A 155 -13.80 20.72 18.24
N ALA A 156 -13.59 21.88 18.87
CA ALA A 156 -14.45 22.38 19.93
C ALA A 156 -15.88 22.67 19.41
N GLN A 157 -16.02 23.32 18.24
CA GLN A 157 -17.33 23.58 17.64
C GLN A 157 -18.07 22.29 17.29
N VAL A 158 -17.39 21.32 16.65
CA VAL A 158 -17.98 20.00 16.33
C VAL A 158 -18.42 19.28 17.60
N SER A 159 -17.61 19.32 18.65
CA SER A 159 -17.93 18.71 19.95
C SER A 159 -19.16 19.33 20.60
N PHE A 160 -19.29 20.66 20.54
CA PHE A 160 -20.46 21.39 21.03
C PHE A 160 -21.73 21.00 20.27
N ILE A 161 -21.69 21.02 18.93
CA ILE A 161 -22.82 20.64 18.08
C ILE A 161 -23.25 19.19 18.34
N ARG A 162 -22.28 18.27 18.45
CA ARG A 162 -22.55 16.86 18.80
C ARG A 162 -23.23 16.74 20.16
N GLY A 163 -22.83 17.56 21.14
CA GLY A 163 -23.45 17.62 22.46
C GLY A 163 -24.92 18.05 22.40
N ILE A 164 -25.24 19.07 21.60
CA ILE A 164 -26.63 19.50 21.35
C ILE A 164 -27.43 18.39 20.69
N GLY A 165 -26.90 17.77 19.63
CA GLY A 165 -27.59 16.71 18.89
C GLY A 165 -27.97 15.53 19.78
N LYS A 166 -27.07 15.08 20.67
CA LYS A 166 -27.36 14.02 21.64
C LYS A 166 -28.50 14.37 22.61
N LYS A 167 -28.57 15.63 23.06
CA LYS A 167 -29.64 16.08 23.96
C LYS A 167 -31.00 16.16 23.27
N LEU A 168 -31.02 16.43 21.96
CA LEU A 168 -32.25 16.46 21.17
C LEU A 168 -32.72 15.03 20.84
N SER A 169 -31.81 14.12 20.50
CA SER A 169 -32.17 12.73 20.19
C SER A 169 -32.62 11.92 21.42
N SER A 170 -32.21 12.29 22.63
CA SER A 170 -32.62 11.61 23.87
C SER A 170 -34.01 12.04 24.38
N LYS A 171 -34.70 12.94 23.67
CA LYS A 171 -36.05 13.42 23.99
C LYS A 171 -37.15 12.80 23.11
N HIS A 172 -36.76 11.87 22.24
CA HIS A 172 -37.64 11.01 21.43
C HIS A 172 -37.28 9.55 21.70
#